data_AF-A0A7R9ZG76-F1
#
_entry.id   AF-A0A7R9ZG76-F1
#
_cell.length_a   1.000
_cell.length_b   1.000
_cell.length_c   1.000
_cell.angle_alpha   90.00
_cell.angle_beta   90.00
_cell.angle_gamma   90.00
#
_symmetry.space_group_name_H-M   'P 1'
#
loop_
_entity.id
_entity.type
_entity.pdbx_description
1 polymer ?
#
loop_
_entity_poly.entity_id
_entity_poly.type
_entity_poly.pdbx_seq_one_letter_code
_entity_poly.pdbx_strand_id
1 'polypeptide(L)'
;GTGVASMLAAANAGADVVDAAVDAMSGLTSQPSLGAIAAAVRGTDLDAELDADATAVLNTYWENVRSLYAPFESGQLSGSSDVYRHEIPGGQYTNLLYQSRQLGLTEKWPEIKAKYAEANRVLGDIPKVTPSSKVVGDLAQFMVSSDLNADAVVDGAETLAFPESVVQYLRGEIGVPPGGFPEPLRSKVLGGRGLDPIEGRPGAQLDEYDFDKARAELQSKYGPDDISDKDALSHALYPKVFVDWKEYESVYGQVSSLPTDLFLNPLREGEEVEVQLRKGKSVLIKLVDTQDEREDGTRLVTFEVNGERWFVPITDNAASATKDRREKAGGTPGAGGSPMPG
;
A
#
# COMPACT_ATOMS: atom_id res chain seq x y z
N GLY A 1 -3.60 -0.54 22.67
CA GLY A 1 -4.26 -1.70 23.29
C GLY A 1 -5.45 -1.34 24.17
N THR A 2 -5.94 -0.10 24.17
CA THR A 2 -7.10 0.35 24.94
C THR A 2 -8.42 0.23 24.18
N GLY A 3 -8.39 -0.30 22.96
CA GLY A 3 -9.52 -0.29 22.02
C GLY A 3 -10.81 -0.89 22.56
N VAL A 4 -10.76 -2.11 23.13
CA VAL A 4 -11.95 -2.77 23.69
C VAL A 4 -12.55 -1.93 24.82
N ALA A 5 -11.70 -1.46 25.76
CA ALA A 5 -12.16 -0.63 26.87
C ALA A 5 -12.78 0.69 26.39
N SER A 6 -12.21 1.32 25.35
CA SER A 6 -12.77 2.54 24.75
C SER A 6 -14.13 2.29 24.11
N MET A 7 -14.32 1.17 23.38
CA MET A 7 -15.62 0.85 22.77
C MET A 7 -16.68 0.52 23.82
N LEU A 8 -16.32 -0.21 24.89
CA LEU A 8 -17.23 -0.46 26.01
C LEU A 8 -17.61 0.83 26.73
N ALA A 9 -16.67 1.76 26.92
CA ALA A 9 -16.97 3.08 27.50
C ALA A 9 -17.90 3.90 26.60
N ALA A 10 -17.71 3.86 25.28
CA ALA A 10 -18.58 4.52 24.31
C ALA A 10 -20.00 3.94 24.34
N ALA A 11 -20.14 2.60 24.36
CA ALA A 11 -21.43 1.93 24.47
C ALA A 11 -22.16 2.31 25.77
N ASN A 12 -21.46 2.31 26.91
CA ASN A 12 -22.01 2.76 28.20
C ASN A 12 -22.41 4.25 28.20
N ALA A 13 -21.77 5.06 27.37
CA ALA A 13 -22.13 6.48 27.18
C ALA A 13 -23.29 6.69 26.21
N GLY A 14 -23.85 5.61 25.63
CA GLY A 14 -25.01 5.66 24.74
C GLY A 14 -24.68 5.72 23.26
N ALA A 15 -23.49 5.30 22.83
CA ALA A 15 -23.20 5.13 21.40
C ALA A 15 -24.08 4.02 20.80
N ASP A 16 -24.74 4.30 19.68
CA ASP A 16 -25.60 3.34 18.98
C ASP A 16 -24.79 2.22 18.29
N VAL A 17 -23.59 2.54 17.80
CA VAL A 17 -22.72 1.64 17.04
C VAL A 17 -21.26 1.85 17.43
N VAL A 18 -20.51 0.75 17.51
CA VAL A 18 -19.05 0.74 17.64
C VAL A 18 -18.44 -0.18 16.58
N ASP A 19 -17.31 0.22 16.01
CA ASP A 19 -16.60 -0.60 15.01
C ASP A 19 -15.65 -1.58 15.69
N ALA A 20 -15.67 -2.83 15.22
CA ALA A 20 -14.79 -3.90 15.67
C ALA A 20 -14.38 -4.80 14.50
N ALA A 21 -13.35 -5.62 14.71
CA ALA A 21 -12.88 -6.60 13.73
C ALA A 21 -12.93 -8.01 14.33
N VAL A 22 -13.16 -9.02 13.50
CA VAL A 22 -13.01 -10.43 13.90
C VAL A 22 -11.64 -10.67 14.53
N ASP A 23 -11.57 -11.51 15.57
CA ASP A 23 -10.43 -11.53 16.48
C ASP A 23 -9.09 -11.75 15.77
N ALA A 24 -9.05 -12.67 14.81
CA ALA A 24 -7.91 -12.99 13.95
C ALA A 24 -7.39 -11.82 13.13
N MET A 25 -8.22 -10.80 12.86
CA MET A 25 -7.89 -9.59 12.09
C MET A 25 -7.94 -8.33 12.97
N SER A 26 -8.03 -8.47 14.29
CA SER A 26 -8.18 -7.39 15.24
C SER A 26 -6.87 -7.03 15.97
N GLY A 27 -6.91 -5.91 16.71
CA GLY A 27 -5.83 -5.47 17.57
C GLY A 27 -4.69 -4.75 16.84
N LEU A 28 -3.66 -4.36 17.60
CA LEU A 28 -2.54 -3.55 17.11
C LEU A 28 -3.01 -2.23 16.47
N THR A 29 -2.90 -2.11 15.15
CA THR A 29 -3.34 -0.98 14.33
C THR A 29 -4.71 -1.20 13.68
N SER A 30 -5.27 -2.41 13.80
CA SER A 30 -6.64 -2.73 13.42
C SER A 30 -7.64 -2.32 14.51
N GLN A 31 -8.92 -2.56 14.25
CA GLN A 31 -9.98 -2.32 15.21
C GLN A 31 -9.93 -3.29 16.40
N PRO A 32 -10.62 -2.97 17.49
CA PRO A 32 -10.70 -3.86 18.65
C PRO A 32 -11.37 -5.19 18.31
N SER A 33 -11.09 -6.22 19.11
CA SER A 33 -11.65 -7.57 18.93
C SER A 33 -13.17 -7.56 19.12
N LEU A 34 -13.88 -8.02 18.08
CA LEU A 34 -15.32 -8.19 18.05
C LEU A 34 -15.77 -9.21 19.09
N GLY A 35 -15.09 -10.37 19.16
CA GLY A 35 -15.39 -11.42 20.13
C GLY A 35 -15.21 -10.93 21.57
N ALA A 36 -14.16 -10.16 21.85
CA ALA A 36 -13.92 -9.60 23.18
C ALA A 36 -14.99 -8.57 23.58
N ILE A 37 -15.39 -7.68 22.68
CA ILE A 37 -16.46 -6.71 22.94
C ILE A 37 -17.79 -7.45 23.18
N ALA A 38 -18.17 -8.35 22.27
CA ALA A 38 -19.43 -9.09 22.34
C ALA A 38 -19.52 -9.96 23.60
N ALA A 39 -18.42 -10.62 23.99
CA ALA A 39 -18.37 -11.39 25.23
C ALA A 39 -18.48 -10.50 26.48
N ALA A 40 -17.91 -9.29 26.45
CA ALA A 40 -17.92 -8.37 27.59
C ALA A 40 -19.30 -7.74 27.87
N VAL A 41 -20.14 -7.57 26.85
CA VAL A 41 -21.49 -7.00 27.00
C VAL A 41 -22.59 -8.05 27.10
N ARG A 42 -22.25 -9.34 26.98
CA ARG A 42 -23.23 -10.44 26.98
C ARG A 42 -24.03 -10.48 28.26
N GLY A 43 -25.35 -10.56 28.14
CA GLY A 43 -26.29 -10.60 29.26
C GLY A 43 -26.46 -9.26 29.99
N THR A 44 -25.97 -8.17 29.41
CA THR A 44 -26.23 -6.79 29.87
C THR A 44 -27.26 -6.11 28.98
N ASP A 45 -27.69 -4.90 29.34
CA ASP A 45 -28.56 -4.09 28.48
C ASP A 45 -27.87 -3.63 27.17
N LEU A 46 -26.55 -3.81 27.08
CA LEU A 46 -25.74 -3.49 25.90
C LEU A 46 -25.41 -4.74 25.05
N ASP A 47 -26.07 -5.88 25.30
CA ASP A 47 -25.82 -7.10 24.53
C ASP A 47 -26.07 -6.86 23.03
N ALA A 48 -25.08 -7.20 22.22
CA ALA A 48 -25.14 -7.06 20.76
C ALA A 48 -25.86 -8.24 20.08
N GLU A 49 -26.29 -9.24 20.85
CA GLU A 49 -27.02 -10.44 20.39
C GLU A 49 -26.26 -11.22 19.29
N LEU A 50 -24.93 -11.15 19.31
CA LEU A 50 -24.08 -11.87 18.36
C LEU A 50 -23.96 -13.36 18.73
N ASP A 51 -24.24 -14.22 17.76
CA ASP A 51 -24.04 -15.66 17.88
C ASP A 51 -22.55 -15.98 18.06
N ALA A 52 -22.22 -16.57 19.21
CA ALA A 52 -20.84 -16.91 19.58
C ALA A 52 -20.26 -17.99 18.66
N ASP A 53 -21.06 -18.99 18.29
CA ASP A 53 -20.62 -20.11 17.47
C ASP A 53 -20.37 -19.63 16.04
N ALA A 54 -21.27 -18.78 15.51
CA ALA A 54 -21.07 -18.15 14.21
C ALA A 54 -19.80 -17.26 14.19
N THR A 55 -19.58 -16.48 15.25
CA THR A 55 -18.39 -15.62 15.38
C THR A 55 -17.10 -16.45 15.46
N ALA A 56 -17.12 -17.55 16.20
CA ALA A 56 -15.98 -18.46 16.31
C ALA A 56 -15.63 -19.12 14.97
N VAL A 57 -16.63 -19.58 14.20
CA VAL A 57 -16.43 -20.13 12.85
C VAL A 57 -15.80 -19.09 11.92
N LEU A 58 -16.29 -17.86 11.94
CA LEU A 58 -15.72 -16.76 11.15
C LEU A 58 -14.27 -16.46 11.57
N ASN A 59 -13.98 -16.50 12.87
CA ASN A 59 -12.64 -16.30 13.38
C ASN A 59 -11.67 -17.37 12.87
N THR A 60 -12.01 -18.65 13.01
CA THR A 60 -11.17 -19.76 12.53
C THR A 60 -10.93 -19.69 11.02
N TYR A 61 -11.92 -19.25 10.23
CA TYR A 61 -11.71 -19.00 8.80
C TYR A 61 -10.61 -17.95 8.59
N TRP A 62 -10.70 -16.80 9.26
CA TRP A 62 -9.72 -15.72 9.10
C TRP A 62 -8.35 -16.04 9.69
N GLU A 63 -8.23 -16.86 10.73
CA GLU A 63 -6.93 -17.36 11.21
C GLU A 63 -6.17 -18.11 10.12
N ASN A 64 -6.89 -19.00 9.41
CA ASN A 64 -6.30 -19.77 8.32
C ASN A 64 -5.98 -18.88 7.11
N VAL A 65 -6.91 -18.01 6.69
CA VAL A 65 -6.70 -17.11 5.54
C VAL A 65 -5.55 -16.13 5.80
N ARG A 66 -5.45 -15.57 7.00
CA ARG A 66 -4.40 -14.59 7.35
C ARG A 66 -2.99 -15.16 7.17
N SER A 67 -2.77 -16.46 7.43
CA SER A 67 -1.46 -17.09 7.22
C SER A 67 -0.98 -17.04 5.76
N LEU A 68 -1.89 -17.00 4.79
CA LEU A 68 -1.56 -16.86 3.36
C LEU A 68 -0.92 -15.49 3.07
N TYR A 69 -1.21 -14.50 3.91
CA TYR A 69 -0.71 -13.13 3.79
C TYR A 69 0.49 -12.85 4.71
N ALA A 70 1.13 -13.88 5.26
CA ALA A 70 2.31 -13.73 6.12
C ALA A 70 3.42 -12.81 5.55
N PRO A 71 3.73 -12.81 4.23
CA PRO A 71 4.71 -11.89 3.64
C PRO A 71 4.34 -10.39 3.78
N PHE A 72 3.07 -10.07 4.03
CA PHE A 72 2.55 -8.70 4.15
C PHE A 72 2.30 -8.29 5.61
N GLU A 73 2.63 -9.13 6.58
CA GLU A 73 2.49 -8.78 7.99
C GLU A 73 3.37 -7.59 8.35
N SER A 74 2.82 -6.65 9.13
CA SER A 74 3.53 -5.43 9.53
C SER A 74 4.79 -5.71 10.37
N GLY A 75 4.88 -6.90 10.97
CA GLY A 75 5.91 -7.29 11.93
C GLY A 75 5.72 -6.68 13.32
N GLN A 76 4.64 -5.93 13.57
CA GLN A 76 4.31 -5.45 14.90
C GLN A 76 3.83 -6.59 15.79
N LEU A 77 4.46 -6.74 16.96
CA LEU A 77 4.10 -7.77 17.93
C LEU A 77 3.16 -7.27 19.04
N SER A 78 3.09 -5.95 19.23
CA SER A 78 2.27 -5.33 20.27
C SER A 78 1.90 -3.90 19.90
N GLY A 79 0.81 -3.39 20.50
CA GLY A 79 0.46 -1.98 20.39
C GLY A 79 1.39 -1.13 21.26
N SER A 80 1.53 0.15 20.90
CA SER A 80 2.40 1.09 21.60
C SER A 80 1.64 2.34 22.06
N SER A 81 1.92 2.81 23.27
CA SER A 81 1.27 3.99 23.86
C SER A 81 1.89 5.32 23.40
N ASP A 82 3.01 5.27 22.68
CA ASP A 82 3.61 6.47 22.09
C ASP A 82 2.74 7.10 20.98
N VAL A 83 1.69 6.40 20.51
CA VAL A 83 0.63 6.97 19.67
C VAL A 83 0.00 8.21 20.29
N TYR A 84 -0.08 8.30 21.62
CA TYR A 84 -0.58 9.49 22.32
C TYR A 84 0.40 10.68 22.30
N ARG A 85 1.60 10.50 21.74
CA ARG A 85 2.60 11.56 21.54
C ARG A 85 2.69 11.95 20.08
N HIS A 86 2.86 10.96 19.20
CA HIS A 86 3.11 11.20 17.77
C HIS A 86 1.83 11.24 16.94
N GLU A 87 0.73 10.64 17.42
CA GLU A 87 -0.58 10.66 16.76
C GLU A 87 -0.52 10.20 15.29
N ILE A 88 0.33 9.20 15.00
CA ILE A 88 0.46 8.62 13.66
C ILE A 88 -0.70 7.62 13.51
N PRO A 89 -1.61 7.78 12.53
CA PRO A 89 -2.67 6.82 12.28
C PRO A 89 -2.14 5.43 11.90
N GLY A 90 -2.92 4.37 12.15
CA GLY A 90 -2.49 2.98 11.93
C GLY A 90 -1.88 2.72 10.56
N GLY A 91 -2.62 3.02 9.48
CA GLY A 91 -2.13 2.85 8.10
C GLY A 91 -0.91 3.73 7.76
N GLN A 92 -0.82 4.93 8.33
CA GLN A 92 0.37 5.78 8.15
C GLN A 92 1.58 5.21 8.88
N TYR A 93 1.41 4.58 10.04
CA TYR A 93 2.52 4.01 10.81
C TYR A 93 3.22 2.92 10.01
N THR A 94 2.46 1.96 9.45
CA THR A 94 3.02 0.86 8.66
C THR A 94 3.66 1.37 7.37
N ASN A 95 3.03 2.34 6.70
CA ASN A 95 3.57 2.95 5.49
C ASN A 95 4.88 3.71 5.77
N LEU A 96 4.91 4.53 6.80
CA LEU A 96 6.08 5.32 7.18
C LEU A 96 7.24 4.43 7.63
N LEU A 97 6.94 3.34 8.34
CA LEU A 97 7.94 2.33 8.69
C LEU A 97 8.53 1.67 7.43
N TYR A 98 7.68 1.27 6.47
CA TYR A 98 8.14 0.69 5.22
C TYR A 98 9.00 1.68 4.40
N GLN A 99 8.58 2.94 4.28
CA GLN A 99 9.34 4.00 3.61
C GLN A 99 10.69 4.24 4.30
N SER A 100 10.73 4.30 5.63
CA SER A 100 11.97 4.47 6.38
C SER A 100 12.97 3.34 6.10
N ARG A 101 12.49 2.10 5.92
CA ARG A 101 13.34 0.96 5.53
C ARG A 101 13.91 1.14 4.12
N GLN A 102 13.09 1.56 3.16
CA GLN A 102 13.55 1.82 1.78
C GLN A 102 14.60 2.93 1.72
N LEU A 103 14.52 3.93 2.60
CA LEU A 103 15.47 5.04 2.68
C LEU A 103 16.71 4.72 3.56
N GLY A 104 16.82 3.50 4.11
CA GLY A 104 17.92 3.14 5.01
C GLY A 104 17.87 3.84 6.38
N LEU A 105 16.71 4.37 6.77
CA LEU A 105 16.47 5.09 8.02
C LEU A 105 15.84 4.22 9.12
N THR A 106 15.88 2.90 8.98
CA THR A 106 15.26 1.95 9.93
C THR A 106 15.69 2.20 11.38
N GLU A 107 17.00 2.40 11.61
CA GLU A 107 17.56 2.64 12.94
C GLU A 107 17.13 4.00 13.53
N LYS A 108 16.70 4.93 12.67
CA LYS A 108 16.17 6.24 13.07
C LYS A 108 14.67 6.25 13.32
N TRP A 109 14.01 5.09 13.36
CA TRP A 109 12.56 5.02 13.59
C TRP A 109 12.07 5.76 14.85
N PRO A 110 12.75 5.66 16.02
CA PRO A 110 12.35 6.45 17.19
C PRO A 110 12.44 7.96 16.95
N GLU A 111 13.44 8.41 16.22
CA GLU A 111 13.65 9.81 15.85
C GLU A 111 12.56 10.29 14.87
N ILE A 112 12.23 9.49 13.86
CA ILE A 112 11.14 9.78 12.91
C ILE A 112 9.82 9.99 13.65
N LYS A 113 9.49 9.14 14.64
CA LYS A 113 8.27 9.32 15.45
C LYS A 113 8.28 10.62 16.26
N ALA A 114 9.42 11.00 16.82
CA ALA A 114 9.56 12.27 17.53
C ALA A 114 9.42 13.46 16.57
N LYS A 115 10.09 13.40 15.41
CA LYS A 115 9.99 14.41 14.34
C LYS A 115 8.59 14.49 13.73
N TYR A 116 7.82 13.41 13.75
CA TYR A 116 6.42 13.45 13.32
C TYR A 116 5.56 14.34 14.22
N ALA A 117 5.74 14.26 15.55
CA ALA A 117 5.08 15.15 16.49
C ALA A 117 5.53 16.61 16.31
N GLU A 118 6.83 16.83 16.10
CA GLU A 118 7.41 18.16 15.84
C GLU A 118 6.90 18.76 14.53
N ALA A 119 6.90 17.98 13.45
CA ALA A 119 6.37 18.34 12.13
C ALA A 119 4.88 18.71 12.20
N ASN A 120 4.07 17.98 12.99
CA ASN A 120 2.68 18.35 13.21
C ASN A 120 2.54 19.75 13.81
N ARG A 121 3.40 20.11 14.78
CA ARG A 121 3.41 21.46 15.37
C ARG A 121 3.87 22.52 14.38
N VAL A 122 4.91 22.26 13.60
CA VAL A 122 5.38 23.14 12.52
C VAL A 122 4.27 23.42 11.49
N LEU A 123 3.46 22.41 11.19
CA LEU A 123 2.37 22.50 10.21
C LEU A 123 1.06 23.08 10.76
N GLY A 124 1.02 23.49 12.04
CA GLY A 124 -0.13 24.16 12.65
C GLY A 124 -1.07 23.26 13.47
N ASP A 125 -0.58 22.10 13.95
CA ASP A 125 -1.33 21.12 14.74
C ASP A 125 -2.61 20.62 14.06
N ILE A 126 -2.44 19.84 13.00
CA ILE A 126 -3.53 19.47 12.11
C ILE A 126 -4.17 18.12 12.47
N PRO A 127 -5.44 17.89 12.07
CA PRO A 127 -5.99 16.55 11.95
C PRO A 127 -5.16 15.72 10.96
N LYS A 128 -4.73 14.53 11.38
CA LYS A 128 -3.84 13.66 10.60
C LYS A 128 -4.58 12.42 10.14
N VAL A 129 -5.02 12.44 8.89
CA VAL A 129 -5.65 11.31 8.19
C VAL A 129 -5.19 11.38 6.73
N THR A 130 -5.35 10.33 5.92
CA THR A 130 -4.96 10.43 4.51
C THR A 130 -5.74 11.56 3.82
N PRO A 131 -5.07 12.52 3.13
CA PRO A 131 -3.63 12.61 2.85
C PRO A 131 -2.78 13.46 3.82
N SER A 132 -3.36 14.22 4.76
CA SER A 132 -2.60 15.08 5.69
C SER A 132 -1.61 14.32 6.58
N SER A 133 -1.90 13.07 6.94
CA SER A 133 -0.97 12.22 7.70
C SER A 133 0.31 11.92 6.93
N LYS A 134 0.23 11.83 5.58
CA LYS A 134 1.39 11.70 4.69
C LYS A 134 2.21 12.99 4.68
N VAL A 135 1.56 14.15 4.62
CA VAL A 135 2.24 15.46 4.64
C VAL A 135 3.15 15.58 5.86
N VAL A 136 2.62 15.27 7.04
CA VAL A 136 3.40 15.28 8.29
C VAL A 136 4.52 14.23 8.26
N GLY A 137 4.25 13.05 7.69
CA GLY A 137 5.23 11.96 7.57
C GLY A 137 6.40 12.28 6.64
N ASP A 138 6.12 12.88 5.49
CA ASP A 138 7.13 13.31 4.52
C ASP A 138 8.00 14.43 5.12
N LEU A 139 7.38 15.40 5.81
CA LEU A 139 8.13 16.45 6.52
C LEU A 139 9.01 15.85 7.63
N ALA A 140 8.49 14.91 8.42
CA ALA A 140 9.25 14.27 9.48
C ALA A 140 10.48 13.51 8.94
N GLN A 141 10.32 12.74 7.86
CA GLN A 141 11.43 12.06 7.21
C GLN A 141 12.46 13.05 6.66
N PHE A 142 11.99 14.13 6.02
CA PHE A 142 12.85 15.20 5.54
C PHE A 142 13.67 15.83 6.69
N MET A 143 13.02 16.15 7.81
CA MET A 143 13.69 16.68 9.00
C MET A 143 14.76 15.73 9.54
N VAL A 144 14.50 14.42 9.57
CA VAL A 144 15.48 13.42 10.02
C VAL A 144 16.64 13.25 9.02
N SER A 145 16.36 13.24 7.71
CA SER A 145 17.38 13.06 6.68
C SER A 145 18.30 14.28 6.56
N SER A 146 17.79 15.47 6.88
CA SER A 146 18.49 16.74 6.75
C SER A 146 18.94 17.33 8.10
N ASP A 147 18.79 16.58 9.20
CA ASP A 147 19.16 16.99 10.56
C ASP A 147 18.55 18.35 10.98
N LEU A 148 17.26 18.54 10.66
CA LEU A 148 16.52 19.78 10.90
C LEU A 148 15.65 19.70 12.16
N ASN A 149 15.59 20.81 12.89
CA ASN A 149 14.59 21.07 13.93
C ASN A 149 13.52 22.06 13.41
N ALA A 150 12.49 22.30 14.20
CA ALA A 150 11.36 23.17 13.86
C ALA A 150 11.82 24.58 13.44
N ASP A 151 12.73 25.19 14.19
CA ASP A 151 13.22 26.54 13.93
C ASP A 151 13.95 26.58 12.57
N ALA A 152 14.83 25.61 12.30
CA ALA A 152 15.54 25.51 11.03
C ALA A 152 14.59 25.34 9.83
N VAL A 153 13.47 24.63 10.01
CA VAL A 153 12.44 24.49 8.98
C VAL A 153 11.77 25.83 8.66
N VAL A 154 11.43 26.62 9.69
CA VAL A 154 10.76 27.93 9.51
C VAL A 154 11.72 29.00 8.99
N ASP A 155 12.97 28.99 9.47
CA ASP A 155 14.01 29.91 9.03
C ASP A 155 14.43 29.66 7.59
N GLY A 156 14.58 28.38 7.22
CA GLY A 156 14.94 27.93 5.87
C GLY A 156 13.76 27.83 4.90
N ALA A 157 12.56 28.29 5.26
CA ALA A 157 11.32 28.03 4.53
C ALA A 157 11.36 28.41 3.03
N GLU A 158 12.12 29.46 2.67
CA GLU A 158 12.23 29.94 1.28
C GLU A 158 13.17 29.08 0.41
N THR A 159 14.14 28.39 1.01
CA THR A 159 15.24 27.73 0.29
C THR A 159 15.26 26.21 0.44
N LEU A 160 14.69 25.67 1.52
CA LEU A 160 14.64 24.24 1.75
C LEU A 160 13.80 23.54 0.67
N ALA A 161 14.30 22.41 0.18
CA ALA A 161 13.61 21.56 -0.78
C ALA A 161 12.55 20.69 -0.09
N PHE A 162 11.47 21.33 0.38
CA PHE A 162 10.34 20.63 0.99
C PHE A 162 9.80 19.52 0.10
N PRO A 163 9.37 18.39 0.70
CA PRO A 163 8.59 17.39 -0.02
C PRO A 163 7.37 18.01 -0.68
N GLU A 164 7.03 17.53 -1.88
CA GLU A 164 5.93 18.06 -2.68
C GLU A 164 4.60 18.07 -1.92
N SER A 165 4.32 17.02 -1.13
CA SER A 165 3.12 16.93 -0.29
C SER A 165 2.98 18.08 0.71
N VAL A 166 4.10 18.59 1.24
CA VAL A 166 4.13 19.74 2.17
C VAL A 166 3.83 21.04 1.43
N VAL A 167 4.41 21.22 0.24
CA VAL A 167 4.16 22.39 -0.61
C VAL A 167 2.68 22.42 -1.03
N GLN A 168 2.13 21.29 -1.50
CA GLN A 168 0.72 21.16 -1.88
C GLN A 168 -0.23 21.44 -0.72
N TYR A 169 0.09 20.94 0.49
CA TYR A 169 -0.66 21.27 1.69
C TYR A 169 -0.64 22.78 1.97
N LEU A 170 0.53 23.41 2.02
CA LEU A 170 0.65 24.85 2.31
C LEU A 170 0.00 25.71 1.22
N ARG A 171 -0.03 25.23 -0.02
CA ARG A 171 -0.75 25.88 -1.12
C ARG A 171 -2.27 25.79 -0.96
N GLY A 172 -2.78 24.77 -0.27
CA GLY A 172 -4.20 24.57 -0.01
C GLY A 172 -4.87 23.49 -0.87
N GLU A 173 -4.09 22.64 -1.56
CA GLU A 173 -4.62 21.61 -2.47
C GLU A 173 -5.44 20.51 -1.77
N ILE A 174 -5.24 20.33 -0.47
CA ILE A 174 -6.01 19.38 0.35
C ILE A 174 -7.03 20.07 1.27
N GLY A 175 -7.34 21.33 0.99
CA GLY A 175 -8.25 22.17 1.78
C GLY A 175 -7.54 23.01 2.85
N VAL A 176 -8.34 23.74 3.62
CA VAL A 176 -7.86 24.65 4.67
C VAL A 176 -7.96 23.96 6.03
N PRO A 177 -6.87 23.88 6.81
CA PRO A 177 -6.90 23.27 8.14
C PRO A 177 -7.76 24.10 9.11
N PRO A 178 -8.35 23.51 10.18
CA PRO A 178 -9.26 24.20 11.10
C PRO A 178 -8.67 25.46 11.75
N GLY A 179 -7.36 25.46 12.04
CA GLY A 179 -6.64 26.59 12.63
C GLY A 179 -6.08 27.61 11.61
N GLY A 180 -6.33 27.41 10.32
CA GLY A 180 -5.63 28.12 9.25
C GLY A 180 -4.18 27.63 9.09
N PHE A 181 -3.50 28.15 8.07
CA PHE A 181 -2.11 27.76 7.80
C PHE A 181 -1.12 28.46 8.72
N PRO A 182 0.00 27.81 9.08
CA PRO A 182 1.05 28.44 9.88
C PRO A 182 1.76 29.54 9.07
N GLU A 183 1.67 30.77 9.54
CA GLU A 183 2.45 31.91 9.05
C GLU A 183 3.60 32.24 10.02
N PRO A 184 4.79 32.65 9.54
CA PRO A 184 5.13 33.00 8.15
C PRO A 184 5.55 31.79 7.29
N LEU A 185 5.48 30.55 7.79
CA LEU A 185 5.95 29.35 7.09
C LEU A 185 5.32 29.23 5.69
N ARG A 186 3.99 29.30 5.60
CA ARG A 186 3.27 29.20 4.32
C ARG A 186 3.72 30.27 3.33
N SER A 187 3.67 31.55 3.72
CA SER A 187 4.03 32.66 2.82
C SER A 187 5.47 32.53 2.31
N LYS A 188 6.41 32.10 3.15
CA LYS A 188 7.81 31.87 2.75
C LYS A 188 7.97 30.69 1.80
N VAL A 189 7.35 29.53 2.10
CA VAL A 189 7.44 28.33 1.24
C VAL A 189 6.88 28.59 -0.16
N LEU A 190 5.72 29.25 -0.23
CA LEU A 190 5.06 29.59 -1.48
C LEU A 190 5.80 30.69 -2.24
N GLY A 191 6.21 31.75 -1.55
CA GLY A 191 6.98 32.86 -2.12
C GLY A 191 8.31 32.41 -2.71
N GLY A 192 9.06 31.55 -2.01
CA GLY A 192 10.31 30.96 -2.51
C GLY A 192 10.14 30.08 -3.75
N ARG A 193 8.91 29.66 -4.06
CA ARG A 193 8.56 28.84 -5.24
C ARG A 193 7.76 29.58 -6.30
N GLY A 194 7.42 30.85 -6.07
CA GLY A 194 6.54 31.60 -6.97
C GLY A 194 5.16 30.98 -7.14
N LEU A 195 4.62 30.35 -6.09
CA LEU A 195 3.32 29.70 -6.10
C LEU A 195 2.27 30.57 -5.43
N ASP A 196 1.10 30.68 -6.05
CA ASP A 196 -0.05 31.35 -5.45
C ASP A 196 -0.89 30.37 -4.59
N PRO A 197 -1.43 30.85 -3.46
CA PRO A 197 -2.34 30.06 -2.63
C PRO A 197 -3.66 29.77 -3.33
N ILE A 198 -4.23 28.60 -3.06
CA ILE A 198 -5.60 28.23 -3.43
C ILE A 198 -6.55 28.69 -2.33
N GLU A 199 -7.61 29.37 -2.72
CA GLU A 199 -8.70 29.79 -1.82
C GLU A 199 -9.91 28.87 -1.97
N GLY A 200 -10.54 28.53 -0.84
CA GLY A 200 -11.76 27.73 -0.82
C GLY A 200 -11.53 26.24 -1.12
N ARG A 201 -12.52 25.60 -1.76
CA ARG A 201 -12.48 24.16 -2.06
C ARG A 201 -11.72 23.93 -3.37
N PRO A 202 -10.60 23.18 -3.39
CA PRO A 202 -9.78 22.98 -4.59
C PRO A 202 -10.58 22.45 -5.80
N GLY A 203 -11.48 21.50 -5.56
CA GLY A 203 -12.34 20.94 -6.61
C GLY A 203 -13.44 21.88 -7.13
N ALA A 204 -13.52 23.14 -6.68
CA ALA A 204 -14.45 24.13 -7.23
C ALA A 204 -13.90 24.81 -8.49
N GLN A 205 -12.59 24.73 -8.72
CA GLN A 205 -11.91 25.31 -9.88
C GLN A 205 -11.59 24.27 -10.97
N LEU A 206 -11.93 22.99 -10.74
CA LEU A 206 -11.72 21.94 -11.72
C LEU A 206 -12.80 22.01 -12.80
N ASP A 207 -12.37 21.81 -14.05
CA ASP A 207 -13.29 21.65 -15.16
C ASP A 207 -14.17 20.40 -14.99
N GLU A 208 -15.35 20.43 -15.59
CA GLU A 208 -16.22 19.25 -15.65
C GLU A 208 -15.53 18.11 -16.39
N TYR A 209 -15.62 16.89 -15.82
CA TYR A 209 -15.07 15.70 -16.45
C TYR A 209 -16.06 15.13 -17.47
N ASP A 210 -15.64 15.04 -18.73
CA ASP A 210 -16.45 14.48 -19.82
C ASP A 210 -16.38 12.94 -19.81
N PHE A 211 -17.31 12.33 -19.06
CA PHE A 211 -17.42 10.88 -18.96
C PHE A 211 -17.81 10.21 -20.28
N ASP A 212 -18.59 10.85 -21.14
CA ASP A 212 -19.03 10.29 -22.42
C ASP A 212 -17.84 10.20 -23.38
N LYS A 213 -17.03 11.25 -23.46
CA LYS A 213 -15.79 11.25 -24.21
C LYS A 213 -14.80 10.22 -23.68
N ALA A 214 -14.56 10.21 -22.36
CA ALA A 214 -13.63 9.26 -21.75
C ALA A 214 -14.05 7.80 -22.03
N ARG A 215 -15.35 7.52 -21.92
CA ARG A 215 -15.91 6.20 -22.25
C ARG A 215 -15.69 5.86 -23.73
N ALA A 216 -15.99 6.77 -24.65
CA ALA A 216 -15.82 6.53 -26.08
C ALA A 216 -14.36 6.24 -26.44
N GLU A 217 -13.41 6.97 -25.85
CA GLU A 217 -11.98 6.74 -26.03
C GLU A 217 -11.55 5.36 -25.52
N LEU A 218 -12.00 4.97 -24.33
CA LEU A 218 -11.72 3.65 -23.76
C LEU A 218 -12.34 2.53 -24.59
N GLN A 219 -13.60 2.67 -25.01
CA GLN A 219 -14.29 1.70 -25.87
C GLN A 219 -13.60 1.56 -27.23
N SER A 220 -13.08 2.65 -27.80
CA SER A 220 -12.29 2.59 -29.02
C SER A 220 -10.96 1.85 -28.83
N LYS A 221 -10.36 1.91 -27.63
CA LYS A 221 -9.08 1.27 -27.34
C LYS A 221 -9.22 -0.20 -26.96
N TYR A 222 -10.22 -0.54 -26.16
CA TYR A 222 -10.35 -1.85 -25.52
C TYR A 222 -11.55 -2.67 -26.00
N GLY A 223 -12.47 -2.07 -26.76
CA GLY A 223 -13.70 -2.72 -27.25
C GLY A 223 -14.96 -2.19 -26.54
N PRO A 224 -16.10 -2.11 -27.25
CA PRO A 224 -17.33 -1.54 -26.72
C PRO A 224 -17.96 -2.39 -25.60
N ASP A 225 -17.78 -3.71 -25.66
CA ASP A 225 -18.34 -4.67 -24.70
C ASP A 225 -17.46 -4.85 -23.45
N ASP A 226 -16.21 -4.36 -23.49
CA ASP A 226 -15.19 -4.55 -22.44
C ASP A 226 -15.03 -3.32 -21.53
N ILE A 227 -15.81 -2.26 -21.74
CA ILE A 227 -15.76 -1.01 -20.97
C ILE A 227 -17.15 -0.65 -20.43
N SER A 228 -17.26 -0.67 -19.11
CA SER A 228 -18.42 -0.25 -18.35
C SER A 228 -18.28 1.19 -17.81
N ASP A 229 -19.37 1.72 -17.23
CA ASP A 229 -19.33 3.02 -16.55
C ASP A 229 -18.35 3.02 -15.35
N LYS A 230 -18.16 1.85 -14.72
CA LYS A 230 -17.18 1.69 -13.63
C LYS A 230 -15.74 1.77 -14.14
N ASP A 231 -15.48 1.35 -15.37
CA ASP A 231 -14.16 1.43 -15.99
C ASP A 231 -13.83 2.88 -16.35
N ALA A 232 -14.79 3.61 -16.90
CA ALA A 232 -14.65 5.05 -17.14
C ALA A 232 -14.39 5.81 -15.83
N LEU A 233 -15.10 5.49 -14.76
CA LEU A 233 -14.84 6.07 -13.43
C LEU A 233 -13.48 5.67 -12.86
N SER A 234 -13.08 4.41 -13.00
CA SER A 234 -11.78 3.90 -12.52
C SER A 234 -10.62 4.59 -13.25
N HIS A 235 -10.76 4.78 -14.57
CA HIS A 235 -9.83 5.56 -15.37
C HIS A 235 -9.82 7.05 -14.96
N ALA A 236 -10.97 7.65 -14.67
CA ALA A 236 -11.04 9.04 -14.20
C ALA A 236 -10.31 9.24 -12.86
N LEU A 237 -10.42 8.27 -11.94
CA LEU A 237 -9.76 8.30 -10.64
C LEU A 237 -8.25 7.99 -10.73
N TYR A 238 -7.88 6.99 -11.55
CA TYR A 238 -6.51 6.51 -11.67
C TYR A 238 -6.14 6.14 -13.12
N PRO A 239 -5.91 7.13 -14.01
CA PRO A 239 -5.75 6.87 -15.45
C PRO A 239 -4.64 5.88 -15.77
N LYS A 240 -3.45 6.09 -15.18
CA LYS A 240 -2.29 5.21 -15.40
C LYS A 240 -2.52 3.81 -14.82
N VAL A 241 -3.02 3.72 -13.58
CA VAL A 241 -3.24 2.42 -12.92
C VAL A 241 -4.26 1.59 -13.69
N PHE A 242 -5.32 2.23 -14.20
CA PHE A 242 -6.31 1.57 -15.03
C PHE A 242 -5.71 1.02 -16.33
N VAL A 243 -4.91 1.83 -17.04
CA VAL A 243 -4.23 1.39 -18.27
C VAL A 243 -3.27 0.24 -18.00
N ASP A 244 -2.41 0.37 -16.98
CA ASP A 244 -1.48 -0.68 -16.57
C ASP A 244 -2.24 -1.97 -16.18
N TRP A 245 -3.40 -1.85 -15.51
CA TRP A 245 -4.26 -2.99 -15.17
C TRP A 245 -4.88 -3.65 -16.40
N LYS A 246 -5.39 -2.89 -17.39
CA LYS A 246 -5.92 -3.45 -18.64
C LYS A 246 -4.83 -4.15 -19.45
N GLU A 247 -3.62 -3.60 -19.48
CA GLU A 247 -2.47 -4.24 -20.13
C GLU A 247 -2.10 -5.53 -19.42
N TYR A 248 -2.03 -5.52 -18.08
CA TYR A 248 -1.80 -6.72 -17.28
C TYR A 248 -2.88 -7.79 -17.53
N GLU A 249 -4.16 -7.42 -17.52
CA GLU A 249 -5.28 -8.34 -17.78
C GLU A 249 -5.22 -8.92 -19.20
N SER A 250 -4.78 -8.15 -20.19
CA SER A 250 -4.63 -8.66 -21.58
C SER A 250 -3.57 -9.75 -21.73
N VAL A 251 -2.56 -9.76 -20.85
CA VAL A 251 -1.48 -10.75 -20.85
C VAL A 251 -1.81 -11.94 -19.95
N TYR A 252 -2.30 -11.69 -18.74
CA TYR A 252 -2.45 -12.71 -17.70
C TYR A 252 -3.89 -13.15 -17.45
N GLY A 253 -4.88 -12.45 -18.01
CA GLY A 253 -6.29 -12.68 -17.75
C GLY A 253 -6.71 -12.33 -16.32
N GLN A 254 -7.83 -12.92 -15.88
CA GLN A 254 -8.45 -12.64 -14.58
C GLN A 254 -7.81 -13.44 -13.44
N VAL A 255 -6.67 -12.95 -12.97
CA VAL A 255 -5.91 -13.57 -11.86
C VAL A 255 -6.64 -13.55 -10.51
N SER A 256 -7.69 -12.74 -10.35
CA SER A 256 -8.53 -12.72 -9.15
C SER A 256 -9.30 -14.01 -8.89
N SER A 257 -9.39 -14.88 -9.90
CA SER A 257 -9.98 -16.23 -9.78
C SER A 257 -9.02 -17.27 -9.19
N LEU A 258 -7.72 -16.94 -9.09
CA LEU A 258 -6.72 -17.85 -8.54
C LEU A 258 -6.85 -17.92 -7.01
N PRO A 259 -6.67 -19.11 -6.40
CA PRO A 259 -6.45 -19.22 -4.97
C PRO A 259 -5.29 -18.33 -4.52
N THR A 260 -5.41 -17.67 -3.36
CA THR A 260 -4.37 -16.74 -2.85
C THR A 260 -2.99 -17.39 -2.79
N ASP A 261 -2.90 -18.66 -2.38
CA ASP A 261 -1.62 -19.37 -2.32
C ASP A 261 -0.96 -19.47 -3.69
N LEU A 262 -1.73 -19.81 -4.74
CA LEU A 262 -1.25 -19.87 -6.12
C LEU A 262 -0.92 -18.48 -6.70
N PHE A 263 -1.63 -17.46 -6.25
CA PHE A 263 -1.35 -16.08 -6.66
C PHE A 263 -0.03 -15.56 -6.07
N LEU A 264 0.30 -15.95 -4.84
CA LEU A 264 1.48 -15.46 -4.11
C LEU A 264 2.70 -16.38 -4.23
N ASN A 265 2.48 -17.67 -4.44
CA ASN A 265 3.52 -18.69 -4.47
C ASN A 265 3.49 -19.48 -5.80
N PRO A 266 4.65 -19.83 -6.36
CA PRO A 266 4.71 -20.69 -7.54
C PRO A 266 4.26 -22.12 -7.19
N LEU A 267 3.64 -22.80 -8.16
CA LEU A 267 3.42 -24.25 -8.08
C LEU A 267 4.76 -24.98 -7.96
N ARG A 268 4.76 -26.10 -7.24
CA ARG A 268 5.90 -27.01 -7.15
C ARG A 268 5.79 -28.10 -8.22
N GLU A 269 6.92 -28.63 -8.65
CA GLU A 269 6.91 -29.74 -9.60
C GLU A 269 6.15 -30.95 -9.01
N GLY A 270 5.25 -31.50 -9.82
CA GLY A 270 4.32 -32.56 -9.44
C GLY A 270 3.05 -32.09 -8.74
N GLU A 271 2.96 -30.82 -8.32
CA GLU A 271 1.77 -30.24 -7.69
C GLU A 271 0.65 -30.01 -8.70
N GLU A 272 -0.58 -30.35 -8.32
CA GLU A 272 -1.79 -30.22 -9.12
C GLU A 272 -2.82 -29.37 -8.37
N VAL A 273 -3.42 -28.42 -9.08
CA VAL A 273 -4.41 -27.48 -8.54
C VAL A 273 -5.62 -27.40 -9.46
N GLU A 274 -6.82 -27.36 -8.86
CA GLU A 274 -8.05 -27.03 -9.57
C GLU A 274 -8.30 -25.52 -9.52
N VAL A 275 -8.32 -24.86 -10.68
CA VAL A 275 -8.62 -23.44 -10.80
C VAL A 275 -10.02 -23.24 -11.37
N GLN A 276 -10.88 -22.54 -10.63
CA GLN A 276 -12.23 -22.21 -11.08
C GLN A 276 -12.21 -20.92 -11.91
N LEU A 277 -12.24 -21.05 -13.24
CA LEU A 277 -12.21 -19.90 -14.15
C LEU A 277 -13.51 -19.09 -14.13
N ARG A 278 -14.65 -19.78 -13.97
CA ARG A 278 -15.99 -19.20 -13.80
C ARG A 278 -16.94 -20.26 -13.24
N LYS A 279 -18.13 -19.84 -12.81
CA LYS A 279 -19.16 -20.75 -12.28
C LYS A 279 -19.39 -21.94 -13.23
N GLY A 280 -19.10 -23.15 -12.75
CA GLY A 280 -19.26 -24.40 -13.49
C GLY A 280 -18.16 -24.73 -14.52
N LYS A 281 -17.06 -23.97 -14.58
CA LYS A 281 -15.89 -24.27 -15.42
C LYS A 281 -14.62 -24.19 -14.58
N SER A 282 -14.03 -25.35 -14.31
CA SER A 282 -12.71 -25.48 -13.70
C SER A 282 -11.70 -26.09 -14.66
N VAL A 283 -10.42 -25.90 -14.36
CA VAL A 283 -9.29 -26.53 -15.05
C VAL A 283 -8.37 -27.13 -14.01
N LEU A 284 -7.90 -28.35 -14.25
CA LEU A 284 -6.84 -28.98 -13.47
C LEU A 284 -5.51 -28.60 -14.11
N ILE A 285 -4.63 -27.97 -13.33
CA ILE A 285 -3.30 -27.53 -13.77
C ILE A 285 -2.28 -28.24 -12.89
N LYS A 286 -1.35 -28.94 -13.52
CA LYS A 286 -0.22 -29.58 -12.84
C LYS A 286 1.09 -29.04 -13.40
N LEU A 287 2.00 -28.61 -12.53
CA LEU A 287 3.36 -28.31 -12.95
C LEU A 287 4.13 -29.62 -13.11
N VAL A 288 4.63 -29.91 -14.32
CA VAL A 288 5.32 -31.17 -14.61
C VAL A 288 6.82 -31.03 -14.41
N ASP A 289 7.42 -29.96 -14.97
CA ASP A 289 8.87 -29.78 -15.04
C ASP A 289 9.21 -28.32 -15.32
N THR A 290 10.26 -27.80 -14.69
CA THR A 290 10.84 -26.48 -14.98
C THR A 290 12.29 -26.66 -15.42
N GLN A 291 12.55 -26.45 -16.72
CA GLN A 291 13.90 -26.63 -17.27
C GLN A 291 14.87 -25.53 -16.83
N ASP A 292 16.16 -25.83 -16.96
CA ASP A 292 17.23 -24.85 -16.81
C ASP A 292 17.08 -23.67 -17.79
N GLU A 293 17.61 -22.53 -17.38
CA GLU A 293 17.64 -21.30 -18.17
C GLU A 293 18.42 -21.51 -19.47
N ARG A 294 17.82 -21.10 -20.57
CA ARG A 294 18.39 -21.09 -21.91
C ARG A 294 19.29 -19.87 -22.10
N GLU A 295 20.08 -19.87 -23.17
CA GLU A 295 21.00 -18.75 -23.49
C GLU A 295 20.27 -17.42 -23.73
N ASP A 296 18.99 -17.45 -24.11
CA ASP A 296 18.13 -16.27 -24.30
C ASP A 296 17.48 -15.76 -23.01
N GLY A 297 17.83 -16.34 -21.85
CA GLY A 297 17.27 -15.96 -20.55
C GLY A 297 15.86 -16.50 -20.29
N THR A 298 15.36 -17.44 -21.10
CA THR A 298 14.06 -18.09 -20.89
C THR A 298 14.20 -19.49 -20.28
N ARG A 299 13.20 -19.92 -19.51
CA ARG A 299 13.02 -21.29 -19.05
C ARG A 299 11.82 -21.91 -19.75
N LEU A 300 11.92 -23.18 -20.10
CA LEU A 300 10.75 -23.92 -20.58
C LEU A 300 10.04 -24.54 -19.38
N VAL A 301 8.81 -24.11 -19.12
CA VAL A 301 7.95 -24.65 -18.07
C VAL A 301 6.92 -25.56 -18.71
N THR A 302 6.85 -26.81 -18.25
CA THR A 302 5.90 -27.79 -18.75
C THR A 302 4.75 -27.93 -17.77
N PHE A 303 3.53 -27.65 -18.24
CA PHE A 303 2.30 -27.89 -17.49
C PHE A 303 1.53 -29.06 -18.09
N GLU A 304 0.69 -29.68 -17.29
CA GLU A 304 -0.41 -30.53 -17.75
C GLU A 304 -1.72 -29.82 -17.39
N VAL A 305 -2.55 -29.53 -18.39
CA VAL A 305 -3.83 -28.84 -18.22
C VAL A 305 -4.93 -29.77 -18.71
N ASN A 306 -5.79 -30.24 -17.80
CA ASN A 306 -6.81 -31.26 -18.08
C ASN A 306 -6.27 -32.50 -18.82
N GLY A 307 -5.05 -32.93 -18.47
CA GLY A 307 -4.37 -34.09 -19.07
C GLY A 307 -3.60 -33.79 -20.35
N GLU A 308 -3.66 -32.57 -20.90
CA GLU A 308 -2.89 -32.17 -22.08
C GLU A 308 -1.60 -31.45 -21.67
N ARG A 309 -0.47 -31.77 -22.30
CA ARG A 309 0.81 -31.12 -22.00
C ARG A 309 0.96 -29.79 -22.73
N TRP A 310 1.34 -28.76 -21.98
CA TRP A 310 1.63 -27.41 -22.46
C TRP A 310 3.08 -27.07 -22.16
N PHE A 311 3.77 -26.51 -23.15
CA PHE A 311 5.17 -26.10 -23.04
C PHE A 311 5.24 -24.58 -23.16
N VAL A 312 5.50 -23.90 -22.03
CA VAL A 312 5.40 -22.46 -21.91
C VAL A 312 6.79 -21.88 -21.68
N PRO A 313 7.39 -21.16 -22.65
CA PRO A 313 8.63 -20.43 -22.42
C PRO A 313 8.34 -19.21 -21.54
N ILE A 314 9.07 -19.07 -20.44
CA ILE A 314 8.94 -17.96 -19.48
C ILE A 314 10.30 -17.28 -19.32
N THR A 315 10.34 -15.94 -19.44
CA THR A 315 11.57 -15.17 -19.21
C THR A 315 11.94 -15.17 -17.72
N ASP A 316 13.18 -15.57 -17.39
CA ASP A 316 13.71 -15.53 -16.02
C ASP A 316 14.33 -14.15 -15.73
N ASN A 317 13.51 -13.28 -15.13
CA ASN A 317 13.92 -11.92 -14.77
C ASN A 317 14.93 -11.87 -13.59
N ALA A 318 15.09 -12.95 -12.83
CA ALA A 318 16.05 -13.02 -11.74
C ALA A 318 17.45 -13.42 -12.24
N ALA A 319 17.50 -14.35 -13.20
CA ALA A 319 18.76 -14.78 -13.80
C ALA A 319 19.39 -13.72 -14.72
N SER A 320 18.58 -12.96 -15.45
CA SER A 320 19.06 -11.89 -16.35
C SER A 320 19.76 -10.73 -15.62
N ALA A 321 19.44 -10.50 -14.34
CA ALA A 321 20.13 -9.51 -13.51
C ALA A 321 21.57 -9.91 -13.11
N THR A 322 21.96 -11.18 -13.30
CA THR A 322 23.20 -11.74 -12.73
C THR A 322 24.31 -12.01 -13.76
N LYS A 323 24.08 -11.75 -15.06
CA LYS A 323 24.99 -12.17 -16.14
C LYS A 323 25.58 -11.02 -16.98
N ASP A 324 26.18 -10.02 -16.34
CA ASP A 324 27.30 -9.31 -16.98
C ASP A 324 28.59 -10.13 -16.81
N ARG A 325 28.66 -11.28 -17.50
CA ARG A 325 29.88 -12.09 -17.52
C ARG A 325 30.85 -11.44 -18.50
N ARG A 326 31.79 -10.62 -18.01
CA ARG A 326 32.86 -10.08 -18.84
C ARG A 326 33.67 -11.24 -19.44
N GLU A 327 33.88 -11.20 -20.75
CA GLU A 327 34.70 -12.18 -21.46
C GLU A 327 36.11 -12.22 -20.84
N LYS A 328 36.60 -13.42 -20.52
CA LYS A 328 37.96 -13.58 -19.97
C LYS A 328 38.96 -13.27 -21.07
N ALA A 329 39.98 -12.48 -20.76
CA ALA A 329 41.09 -12.26 -21.69
C ALA A 329 41.74 -13.60 -22.08
N GLY A 330 41.65 -13.97 -23.36
CA GLY A 330 42.34 -15.11 -23.95
C GLY A 330 43.79 -14.78 -24.33
N GLY A 331 44.50 -15.75 -24.91
CA GLY A 331 45.91 -15.60 -25.34
C GLY A 331 46.13 -14.74 -26.59
N THR A 332 45.13 -14.00 -27.05
CA THR A 332 45.21 -13.13 -28.23
C THR A 332 46.05 -11.89 -27.91
N PRO A 333 47.06 -11.54 -28.71
CA PRO A 333 47.83 -10.32 -28.50
C PRO A 333 46.92 -9.08 -28.46
N GLY A 334 46.86 -8.40 -27.31
CA GLY A 334 46.02 -7.22 -27.08
C GLY A 334 44.87 -7.39 -26.07
N ALA A 335 44.56 -8.63 -25.63
CA ALA A 335 43.56 -8.85 -24.59
C ALA A 335 44.16 -8.67 -23.17
N GLY A 336 43.70 -7.66 -22.42
CA GLY A 336 44.11 -7.40 -21.04
C GLY A 336 43.05 -7.87 -20.03
N GLY A 337 43.40 -8.84 -19.17
CA GLY A 337 42.53 -9.27 -18.07
C GLY A 337 42.66 -8.39 -16.83
N SER A 338 41.61 -8.28 -16.01
CA SER A 338 41.72 -7.62 -14.71
C SER A 338 42.63 -8.43 -13.79
N PRO A 339 43.70 -7.84 -13.21
CA PRO A 339 44.63 -8.58 -12.35
C PRO A 339 44.06 -8.89 -10.96
N MET A 340 42.95 -8.25 -10.55
CA MET A 340 42.28 -8.48 -9.28
C MET A 340 40.75 -8.29 -9.39
N PRO A 341 39.96 -8.89 -8.48
CA PRO A 341 38.53 -8.60 -8.35
C PRO A 341 38.28 -7.14 -7.90
N GLY A 342 37.28 -6.50 -8.47
CA GLY A 342 36.83 -5.15 -8.13
C GLY A 342 35.59 -4.74 -8.93
#